data_AF-A0A377HHA8-F1
#
_entry.id   AF-A0A377HHA8-F1
#
_cell.length_a   1.000
_cell.length_b   1.000
_cell.length_c   1.000
_cell.angle_alpha   90.00
_cell.angle_beta   90.00
_cell.angle_gamma   90.00
#
_symmetry.space_group_name_H-M   'P 1'
#
loop_
_entity.id
_entity.type
_entity.pdbx_description
1 polymer ?
#
loop_
_entity_poly.entity_id
_entity_poly.type
_entity_poly.pdbx_seq_one_letter_code
_entity_poly.pdbx_strand_id
1 'polypeptide(L)'
;MAGVIRAFCEDRGITLMAVSVDGKISDQLPQSRPDSGQAEQMRATHFPATFLVDPKTHQWQPLAWGFMSHDDLDRQMVNVLTHFKPDY
;
A
#
# COMPACT_ATOMS: atom_id res chain seq x y z
N MET A 1 9.89 6.12 -1.43
CA MET A 1 8.60 5.48 -1.77
C MET A 1 7.39 6.23 -1.20
N ALA A 2 7.44 6.69 0.05
CA ALA A 2 6.34 7.40 0.71
C ALA A 2 5.63 8.46 -0.17
N GLY A 3 6.39 9.36 -0.80
CA GLY A 3 5.83 10.39 -1.69
C GLY A 3 5.23 9.84 -2.99
N VAL A 4 5.76 8.74 -3.53
CA VAL A 4 5.21 8.09 -4.75
C VAL A 4 3.84 7.48 -4.45
N ILE A 5 3.72 6.73 -3.34
CA ILE A 5 2.44 6.15 -2.91
C ILE A 5 1.43 7.26 -2.60
N ARG A 6 1.86 8.34 -1.93
CA ARG A 6 0.98 9.47 -1.64
C ARG A 6 0.42 10.09 -2.92
N ALA A 7 1.29 10.43 -3.88
CA ALA A 7 0.87 11.01 -5.15
C ALA A 7 -0.06 10.07 -5.93
N PHE A 8 0.27 8.77 -5.98
CA PHE A 8 -0.59 7.76 -6.59
C PHE A 8 -1.99 7.69 -5.96
N CYS A 9 -2.06 7.72 -4.63
CA CYS A 9 -3.33 7.69 -3.91
C CYS A 9 -4.13 8.99 -4.12
N GLU A 10 -3.47 10.15 -4.11
CA GLU A 10 -4.06 11.46 -4.37
C GLU A 10 -4.66 11.53 -5.78
N ASP A 11 -3.90 11.14 -6.81
CA ASP A 11 -4.32 11.17 -8.21
C ASP A 11 -5.52 10.25 -8.49
N ARG A 12 -5.64 9.14 -7.75
CA ARG A 12 -6.68 8.12 -7.95
C ARG A 12 -7.86 8.24 -6.98
N GLY A 13 -7.82 9.19 -6.05
CA GLY A 13 -8.84 9.33 -5.01
C GLY A 13 -8.90 8.13 -4.05
N ILE A 14 -7.78 7.43 -3.86
CA ILE A 14 -7.67 6.26 -2.97
C ILE A 14 -7.26 6.74 -1.58
N THR A 15 -7.96 6.30 -0.55
CA THR A 15 -7.59 6.60 0.84
C THR A 15 -6.28 5.90 1.19
N LEU A 16 -5.27 6.68 1.60
CA LEU A 16 -3.99 6.16 2.07
C LEU A 16 -3.96 6.05 3.60
N MET A 17 -3.71 4.85 4.11
CA MET A 17 -3.41 4.60 5.53
C MET A 17 -1.94 4.26 5.70
N ALA A 18 -1.14 5.23 6.18
CA ALA A 18 0.28 5.02 6.43
C ALA A 18 0.51 4.46 7.84
N VAL A 19 1.30 3.39 7.93
CA VAL A 19 1.69 2.73 9.17
C VAL A 19 3.21 2.74 9.30
N SER A 20 3.72 3.25 10.41
CA SER A 20 5.14 3.26 10.75
C SER A 20 5.47 2.06 11.63
N VAL A 21 6.33 1.18 11.12
CA VAL A 21 6.77 -0.04 11.84
C VAL A 21 8.02 0.17 12.69
N ASP A 22 8.81 1.20 12.39
CA ASP A 22 10.04 1.55 13.10
C ASP A 22 9.86 2.75 14.05
N GLY A 23 8.63 3.25 14.16
CA GLY A 23 8.28 4.43 14.97
C GLY A 23 8.71 5.76 14.37
N LYS A 24 9.34 5.78 13.19
CA LYS A 24 9.72 7.03 12.50
C LYS A 24 8.59 7.45 11.56
N ILE A 25 8.17 8.70 11.69
CA ILE A 25 7.18 9.31 10.79
C ILE A 25 7.94 10.05 9.69
N SER A 26 7.61 9.75 8.44
CA SER A 26 8.17 10.47 7.30
C SER A 26 7.45 11.80 7.11
N ASP A 27 8.19 12.87 6.80
CA ASP A 27 7.61 14.18 6.44
C ASP A 27 6.66 14.10 5.23
N GLN A 28 6.82 13.07 4.39
CA GLN A 28 5.94 12.83 3.24
C GLN A 28 4.60 12.19 3.65
N LEU A 29 4.54 11.53 4.81
CA LEU A 29 3.37 10.87 5.37
C LEU A 29 3.16 11.28 6.84
N PRO A 30 2.92 12.57 7.13
CA PRO A 30 2.88 13.08 8.50
C PRO A 30 1.72 12.49 9.32
N GLN A 31 0.65 12.05 8.66
CA GLN A 31 -0.48 11.34 9.26
C GLN A 31 -0.22 9.85 9.58
N SER A 32 1.02 9.37 9.45
CA SER A 32 1.35 7.96 9.74
C SER A 32 1.04 7.60 11.19
N ARG A 33 0.47 6.42 11.39
CA ARG A 33 0.19 5.87 12.73
C ARG A 33 1.25 4.82 13.08
N PRO A 34 1.62 4.65 14.35
CA PRO A 34 2.49 3.55 14.75
C PRO A 34 1.80 2.20 14.50
N ASP A 35 2.59 1.20 14.13
CA ASP A 35 2.13 -0.18 14.04
C ASP A 35 1.68 -0.67 15.41
N SER A 36 0.45 -1.18 15.46
CA SER A 36 -0.19 -1.75 16.65
C SER A 36 -0.57 -3.22 16.42
N GLY A 37 0.11 -3.90 15.50
CA GLY A 37 -0.12 -5.30 15.13
C GLY A 37 -0.61 -5.49 13.68
N GLN A 38 -0.72 -4.42 12.89
CA GLN A 38 -1.13 -4.52 11.49
C GLN A 38 -0.08 -5.30 10.68
N ALA A 39 1.21 -5.01 10.86
CA ALA A 39 2.26 -5.67 10.08
C ALA A 39 2.31 -7.18 10.35
N GLU A 40 2.13 -7.58 11.60
CA GLU A 40 2.06 -9.00 12.00
C GLU A 40 0.81 -9.69 11.40
N GLN A 41 -0.37 -9.08 11.55
CA GLN A 41 -1.63 -9.64 11.05
C GLN A 41 -1.63 -9.77 9.51
N MET A 42 -1.03 -8.80 8.82
CA MET A 42 -0.86 -8.81 7.37
C MET A 42 0.30 -9.70 6.89
N ARG A 43 1.06 -10.30 7.83
CA ARG A 43 2.24 -11.13 7.56
C ARG A 43 3.26 -10.39 6.69
N ALA A 44 3.46 -9.11 6.95
CA ALA A 44 4.44 -8.28 6.27
C ALA A 44 5.86 -8.71 6.63
N THR A 45 6.58 -9.28 5.67
CA THR A 45 7.95 -9.82 5.88
C THR A 45 9.04 -8.90 5.34
N HIS A 46 8.70 -8.02 4.39
CA HIS A 46 9.64 -7.13 3.72
C HIS A 46 9.07 -5.71 3.73
N PHE A 47 9.93 -4.70 3.91
CA PHE A 47 9.52 -3.30 3.96
C PHE A 47 10.29 -2.46 2.93
N PRO A 48 9.67 -1.41 2.36
CA PRO A 48 8.27 -1.02 2.52
C PRO A 48 7.28 -2.02 1.90
N ALA A 49 6.10 -2.16 2.50
CA ALA A 49 5.03 -3.03 2.02
C ALA A 49 3.76 -2.22 1.80
N THR A 50 3.04 -2.51 0.71
CA THR A 50 1.76 -1.88 0.38
C THR A 50 0.70 -2.95 0.24
N PHE A 51 -0.48 -2.69 0.81
CA PHE A 51 -1.62 -3.59 0.80
C PHE A 51 -2.85 -2.83 0.30
N LEU A 52 -3.71 -3.51 -0.45
CA LEU A 52 -5.07 -3.06 -0.71
C LEU A 52 -5.97 -3.59 0.41
N VAL A 53 -6.85 -2.74 0.93
CA VAL A 53 -7.79 -3.09 1.99
C VAL A 53 -9.20 -2.77 1.52
N ASP A 54 -10.11 -3.73 1.65
CA ASP A 54 -11.54 -3.48 1.52
C ASP A 54 -12.10 -3.08 2.90
N PRO A 55 -12.49 -1.81 3.10
CA PRO A 55 -12.98 -1.34 4.38
C PRO A 55 -14.36 -1.90 4.75
N LYS A 56 -15.11 -2.52 3.82
CA LYS A 56 -16.42 -3.12 4.11
C LYS A 56 -16.28 -4.55 4.62
N THR A 57 -15.39 -5.33 4.02
CA THR A 57 -15.19 -6.74 4.36
C THR A 57 -14.02 -6.95 5.33
N HIS A 58 -13.22 -5.90 5.56
CA HIS A 58 -11.97 -5.95 6.32
C HIS A 58 -10.96 -6.95 5.77
N GLN A 59 -11.07 -7.30 4.48
CA GLN A 59 -10.09 -8.13 3.80
C GLN A 59 -8.96 -7.26 3.26
N TRP A 60 -7.76 -7.84 3.20
CA TRP A 60 -6.60 -7.19 2.61
C TRP A 60 -5.86 -8.15 1.69
N GLN A 61 -5.16 -7.58 0.72
CA GLN A 61 -4.28 -8.31 -0.19
C GLN A 61 -2.97 -7.55 -0.40
N PRO A 62 -1.82 -8.25 -0.47
CA PRO A 62 -0.56 -7.61 -0.82
C PRO A 62 -0.64 -6.98 -2.21
N LEU A 63 -0.23 -5.71 -2.31
CA LEU A 63 -0.10 -5.02 -3.59
C LEU A 63 1.35 -5.09 -4.07
N ALA A 64 2.27 -4.62 -3.22
CA ALA A 64 3.65 -4.38 -3.60
C ALA A 64 4.60 -4.53 -2.41
N TRP A 65 5.81 -5.00 -2.71
CA TRP A 65 6.92 -5.07 -1.78
C TRP A 65 8.11 -4.30 -2.36
N GLY A 66 8.82 -3.55 -1.51
CA GLY A 66 9.96 -2.75 -1.93
C GLY A 66 9.54 -1.52 -2.72
N PHE A 67 10.52 -0.85 -3.34
CA PHE A 67 10.30 0.40 -4.07
C PHE A 67 9.71 0.14 -5.46
N MET A 68 8.65 0.86 -5.81
CA MET A 68 8.03 0.84 -7.14
C MET A 68 7.85 2.26 -7.68
N SER A 69 7.88 2.40 -9.01
CA SER A 69 7.49 3.64 -9.70
C SER A 69 5.96 3.81 -9.73
N HIS A 70 5.47 4.99 -10.12
CA HIS A 70 4.02 5.23 -10.25
C HIS A 70 3.39 4.30 -11.30
N ASP A 71 4.02 4.18 -12.47
CA ASP A 71 3.55 3.32 -13.57
C ASP A 71 3.55 1.83 -13.19
N ASP A 72 4.55 1.38 -12.43
CA ASP A 72 4.59 0.01 -11.93
C ASP A 72 3.47 -0.26 -10.92
N LEU A 73 3.17 0.71 -10.03
CA LEU A 73 2.06 0.61 -9.08
C LEU A 73 0.71 0.54 -9.78
N ASP A 74 0.52 1.32 -10.85
CA ASP A 74 -0.69 1.28 -11.68
C ASP A 74 -0.93 -0.11 -12.24
N ARG A 75 0.09 -0.64 -12.93
CA ARG A 75 0.02 -1.96 -13.55
C ARG A 75 -0.19 -3.05 -12.51
N GLN A 76 0.52 -2.96 -11.38
CA GLN A 76 0.40 -3.91 -10.29
C GLN A 76 -0.98 -3.89 -9.65
N MET A 77 -1.58 -2.71 -9.46
CA MET A 77 -2.92 -2.58 -8.91
C MET A 77 -3.97 -3.20 -9.84
N VAL A 78 -3.88 -2.96 -11.15
CA VAL A 78 -4.76 -3.60 -12.13
C VAL A 78 -4.60 -5.12 -12.06
N ASN A 79 -3.38 -5.63 -12.11
CA ASN A 79 -3.12 -7.06 -12.04
C ASN A 79 -3.70 -7.70 -10.77
N VAL A 80 -3.52 -7.07 -9.60
CA VAL A 80 -4.02 -7.62 -8.34
C VAL A 80 -5.55 -7.57 -8.28
N LEU A 81 -6.17 -6.47 -8.70
CA LEU A 81 -7.64 -6.32 -8.71
C LEU A 81 -8.33 -7.22 -9.74
N THR A 82 -7.68 -7.50 -10.87
CA THR A 82 -8.21 -8.43 -11.88
C THR A 82 -7.89 -9.89 -11.56
N HIS A 83 -7.21 -10.18 -10.45
CA HIS A 83 -6.68 -11.51 -10.13
C HIS A 83 -5.80 -12.07 -11.26
N PHE A 84 -4.96 -11.20 -11.84
CA PHE A 84 -4.04 -11.49 -12.94
C PHE A 84 -4.74 -12.06 -14.19
N LYS A 85 -6.03 -11.74 -14.37
CA LYS A 85 -6.75 -12.11 -15.59
C LYS A 85 -6.14 -11.36 -16.78
N PRO A 86 -5.85 -12.06 -17.89
CA PRO A 86 -5.37 -11.42 -19.10
C PRO A 86 -6.47 -10.55 -19.71
N ASP A 87 -6.11 -9.34 -20.13
CA ASP A 87 -6.94 -8.48 -20.98
C ASP A 87 -6.62 -8.89 -22.43
N TYR A 88 -7.53 -9.58 -23.10
CA TYR A 88 -7.37 -10.09 -24.49
C TYR A 88 -8.65 -9.83 -25.29
#